data_AF-A0A927XJ51-F1
#
_entry.id   AF-A0A927XJ51-F1
#
_cell.length_a   1.000
_cell.length_b   1.000
_cell.length_c   1.000
_cell.angle_alpha   90.00
_cell.angle_beta   90.00
_cell.angle_gamma   90.00
#
_symmetry.space_group_name_H-M   'P 1'
#
loop_
_entity.id
_entity.type
_entity.pdbx_description
1 polymer ?
#
loop_
_entity_poly.entity_id
_entity_poly.type
_entity_poly.pdbx_seq_one_letter_code
_entity_poly.pdbx_strand_id
1 'polypeptide(L)'
;MSYSVLRKGEVIASHFSTQEEAQSYIDNKCDGFFGDSRNDYEIRNDGGCYLTTATVEHMGFEDNCYQLNILREYRDNYLAKFQDGANDIEHYYKIAPDIVSKINSSSNKDEILNNIYNQLIIPCISLIENKEFDKAHKLYKNYTLQLEKYFKE
;
A
#
# COMPACT_ATOMS: atom_id res chain seq x y z
N MET A 1 2.50 7.64 -3.05
CA MET A 1 1.63 7.29 -1.90
C MET A 1 0.28 6.94 -2.50
N SER A 2 -0.43 5.89 -2.07
CA SER A 2 -1.79 5.66 -2.60
C SER A 2 -2.76 6.52 -1.85
N TYR A 3 -3.59 7.20 -2.60
CA TYR A 3 -4.78 7.83 -2.07
C TYR A 3 -6.00 7.13 -2.64
N SER A 4 -7.04 7.09 -1.82
CA SER A 4 -8.40 6.72 -2.21
C SER A 4 -9.32 7.86 -1.86
N VAL A 5 -10.32 8.03 -2.71
CA VAL A 5 -11.43 8.92 -2.48
C VAL A 5 -12.59 8.07 -1.96
N LEU A 6 -13.06 8.43 -0.78
CA LEU A 6 -14.26 7.90 -0.18
C LEU A 6 -15.40 8.89 -0.37
N ARG A 7 -16.62 8.38 -0.50
CA ARG A 7 -17.84 9.17 -0.42
C ARG A 7 -18.73 8.60 0.67
N LYS A 8 -19.05 9.41 1.68
CA LYS A 8 -19.85 8.99 2.86
C LYS A 8 -19.33 7.70 3.50
N GLY A 9 -18.01 7.54 3.56
CA GLY A 9 -17.35 6.37 4.13
C GLY A 9 -17.13 5.18 3.19
N GLU A 10 -17.63 5.21 1.95
CA GLU A 10 -17.41 4.14 0.97
C GLU A 10 -16.32 4.52 -0.04
N VAL A 11 -15.36 3.62 -0.31
CA VAL A 11 -14.29 3.85 -1.30
C VAL A 11 -14.89 3.84 -2.70
N ILE A 12 -14.85 4.97 -3.38
CA ILE A 12 -15.40 5.13 -4.75
C ILE A 12 -14.31 5.17 -5.83
N ALA A 13 -13.10 5.56 -5.45
CA ALA A 13 -11.94 5.56 -6.31
C ALA A 13 -10.69 5.36 -5.46
N SER A 14 -9.71 4.66 -5.99
CA SER A 14 -8.49 4.28 -5.28
C SER A 14 -7.31 4.27 -6.26
N HIS A 15 -6.09 4.13 -5.72
CA HIS A 15 -4.84 4.06 -6.50
C HIS A 15 -4.37 5.40 -7.09
N PHE A 16 -4.74 6.53 -6.50
CA PHE A 16 -4.15 7.82 -6.88
C PHE A 16 -2.71 7.89 -6.37
N SER A 17 -1.77 8.37 -7.20
CA SER A 17 -0.35 8.41 -6.86
C SER A 17 0.00 9.63 -5.99
N THR A 18 -0.81 10.68 -6.09
CA THR A 18 -0.70 11.92 -5.33
C THR A 18 -2.05 12.36 -4.76
N GLN A 19 -2.01 13.17 -3.70
CA GLN A 19 -3.21 13.76 -3.12
C GLN A 19 -3.90 14.73 -4.10
N GLU A 20 -3.11 15.41 -4.95
CA GLU A 20 -3.60 16.34 -5.96
C GLU A 20 -4.40 15.62 -7.05
N GLU A 21 -3.99 14.42 -7.47
CA GLU A 21 -4.78 13.58 -8.38
C GLU A 21 -6.13 13.19 -7.78
N ALA A 22 -6.13 12.77 -6.50
CA ALA A 22 -7.35 12.44 -5.77
C ALA A 22 -8.27 13.68 -5.61
N GLN A 23 -7.68 14.84 -5.36
CA GLN A 23 -8.43 16.11 -5.25
C GLN A 23 -9.05 16.51 -6.59
N SER A 24 -8.29 16.40 -7.69
CA SER A 24 -8.77 16.69 -9.04
C SER A 24 -9.93 15.78 -9.44
N TYR A 25 -9.90 14.50 -9.02
CA TYR A 25 -11.03 13.58 -9.19
C TYR A 25 -12.29 14.07 -8.47
N ILE A 26 -12.18 14.52 -7.21
CA ILE A 26 -13.30 15.09 -6.45
C ILE A 26 -13.83 16.35 -7.13
N ASP A 27 -12.94 17.25 -7.55
CA ASP A 27 -13.32 18.50 -8.20
C ASP A 27 -14.09 18.25 -9.49
N ASN A 28 -13.68 17.27 -10.29
CA ASN A 28 -14.42 16.87 -11.49
C ASN A 28 -15.83 16.32 -11.18
N LYS A 29 -16.00 15.61 -10.05
CA LYS A 29 -17.32 15.11 -9.60
C LYS A 29 -18.22 16.19 -9.03
N CYS A 30 -17.63 17.26 -8.51
CA CYS A 30 -18.35 18.40 -7.95
C CYS A 30 -18.62 19.49 -8.99
N ASP A 31 -18.10 19.37 -10.22
CA ASP A 31 -18.25 20.38 -11.27
C ASP A 31 -19.61 20.27 -11.97
N GLY A 32 -20.45 21.31 -11.86
CA GLY A 32 -21.75 21.42 -12.53
C GLY A 32 -22.95 21.70 -11.61
N PHE A 33 -24.09 22.03 -12.20
CA PHE A 33 -25.33 22.43 -11.51
C PHE A 33 -25.98 21.31 -10.67
N PHE A 34 -25.62 20.05 -10.94
CA PHE A 34 -26.01 18.85 -10.17
C PHE A 34 -24.79 18.17 -9.50
N GLY A 35 -23.69 18.90 -9.33
CA GLY A 35 -22.46 18.37 -8.72
C GLY A 35 -22.70 17.90 -7.28
N ASP A 36 -21.99 16.85 -6.90
CA ASP A 36 -22.05 16.32 -5.54
C ASP A 36 -21.44 17.31 -4.53
N SER A 37 -21.88 17.22 -3.26
CA SER A 37 -21.33 18.05 -2.19
C SER A 37 -19.87 17.65 -1.91
N ARG A 38 -18.93 18.60 -2.02
CA ARG A 38 -17.52 18.37 -1.64
C ARG A 38 -17.36 17.81 -0.23
N ASN A 39 -18.25 18.18 0.70
CA ASN A 39 -18.22 17.70 2.09
C ASN A 39 -18.56 16.21 2.23
N ASP A 40 -19.13 15.57 1.20
CA ASP A 40 -19.39 14.13 1.20
C ASP A 40 -18.14 13.31 0.85
N TYR A 41 -17.06 13.96 0.39
CA TYR A 41 -15.84 13.30 -0.05
C TYR A 41 -14.70 13.41 0.96
N GLU A 42 -13.94 12.33 1.07
CA GLU A 42 -12.77 12.24 1.93
C GLU A 42 -11.62 11.62 1.14
N ILE A 43 -10.44 12.24 1.19
CA ILE A 43 -9.22 11.64 0.64
C ILE A 43 -8.55 10.86 1.78
N ARG A 44 -8.56 9.53 1.67
CA ARG A 44 -7.82 8.65 2.55
C ARG A 44 -6.47 8.36 1.93
N ASN A 45 -5.40 8.61 2.69
CA ASN A 45 -4.09 8.07 2.35
C ASN A 45 -4.11 6.58 2.74
N ASP A 46 -4.27 5.67 1.78
CA ASP A 46 -4.25 4.23 2.05
C ASP A 46 -2.85 3.73 2.36
N GLY A 47 -1.87 4.62 2.38
CA GLY A 47 -0.60 4.33 3.02
C GLY A 47 0.26 3.32 2.28
N GLY A 48 -0.13 2.91 1.08
CA GLY A 48 0.79 2.35 0.12
C GLY A 48 1.30 0.95 0.33
N CYS A 49 0.69 0.15 1.21
CA CYS A 49 1.24 -1.14 1.58
C CYS A 49 0.24 -2.28 1.32
N TYR A 50 -0.20 -2.46 0.08
CA TYR A 50 -1.16 -3.51 -0.33
C TYR A 50 -0.80 -4.89 0.23
N LEU A 51 0.47 -5.30 0.11
CA LEU A 51 0.94 -6.58 0.66
C LEU A 51 0.83 -6.62 2.19
N THR A 52 1.27 -5.55 2.85
CA THR A 52 1.28 -5.49 4.32
C THR A 52 -0.15 -5.46 4.87
N THR A 53 -1.05 -4.68 4.27
CA THR A 53 -2.47 -4.65 4.62
C THR A 53 -3.09 -6.03 4.45
N ALA A 54 -2.93 -6.67 3.29
CA ALA A 54 -3.47 -8.01 3.05
C ALA A 54 -2.93 -9.06 4.05
N THR A 55 -1.64 -8.98 4.39
CA THR A 55 -1.02 -9.88 5.36
C THR A 55 -1.50 -9.63 6.79
N VAL A 56 -1.59 -8.37 7.22
CA VAL A 56 -1.98 -8.02 8.59
C VAL A 56 -3.47 -8.29 8.83
N GLU A 57 -4.32 -7.99 7.84
CA GLU A 57 -5.74 -8.36 7.85
C GLU A 57 -5.90 -9.88 7.96
N HIS A 58 -5.09 -10.64 7.21
CA HIS A 58 -5.13 -12.10 7.24
C HIS A 58 -4.70 -12.69 8.59
N MET A 59 -3.70 -12.09 9.22
CA MET A 59 -3.23 -12.49 10.55
C MET A 59 -4.21 -12.14 11.67
N GLY A 60 -5.27 -11.38 11.38
CA GLY A 60 -6.24 -10.92 12.38
C GLY A 60 -5.67 -9.87 13.33
N PHE A 61 -4.59 -9.19 12.95
CA PHE A 61 -4.03 -8.10 13.73
C PHE A 61 -4.89 -6.83 13.57
N GLU A 62 -4.99 -6.06 14.64
CA GLU A 62 -5.62 -4.74 14.58
C GLU A 62 -4.82 -3.80 13.67
N ASP A 63 -5.52 -2.86 13.02
CA ASP A 63 -4.93 -1.92 12.06
C ASP A 63 -3.89 -0.95 12.68
N ASN A 64 -3.76 -0.95 14.01
CA ASN A 64 -2.77 -0.20 14.79
C ASN A 64 -1.69 -1.08 15.42
N CYS A 65 -1.45 -2.28 14.88
CA CYS A 65 -0.40 -3.15 15.39
C CYS A 65 1.00 -2.50 15.27
N TYR A 66 1.89 -2.87 16.18
CA TYR A 66 3.25 -2.34 16.27
C TYR A 66 3.99 -2.40 14.93
N GLN A 67 3.81 -3.51 14.21
CA GLN A 67 4.37 -3.79 12.90
C GLN A 67 3.93 -2.75 11.86
N LEU A 68 2.64 -2.45 11.80
CA LEU A 68 2.10 -1.43 10.88
C LEU A 68 2.58 -0.04 11.26
N ASN A 69 2.66 0.29 12.55
CA ASN A 69 3.13 1.60 12.97
C ASN A 69 4.59 1.84 12.58
N ILE A 70 5.48 0.86 12.74
CA ILE A 70 6.88 0.98 12.28
C ILE A 70 6.95 1.15 10.75
N LEU A 71 6.18 0.36 10.01
CA LEU A 71 6.18 0.45 8.54
C LEU A 71 5.60 1.78 8.04
N ARG A 72 4.55 2.29 8.70
CA ARG A 72 3.96 3.61 8.43
C ARG A 72 4.97 4.73 8.72
N GLU A 73 5.66 4.66 9.87
CA GLU A 73 6.69 5.65 10.24
C GLU A 73 7.88 5.63 9.26
N TYR A 74 8.36 4.44 8.87
CA TYR A 74 9.39 4.28 7.86
C TYR A 74 8.96 4.87 6.51
N ARG A 75 7.72 4.60 6.09
CA ARG A 75 7.16 5.13 4.86
C ARG A 75 7.15 6.66 4.86
N ASP A 76 6.57 7.25 5.89
CA ASP A 76 6.32 8.69 5.95
C ASP A 76 7.61 9.49 6.13
N ASN A 77 8.59 8.95 6.86
CA ASN A 77 9.83 9.66 7.14
C ASN A 77 10.96 9.41 6.14
N TYR A 78 11.02 8.20 5.55
CA TYR A 78 12.17 7.78 4.73
C TYR A 78 11.79 7.61 3.25
N LEU A 79 10.74 6.85 2.94
CA LEU A 79 10.34 6.62 1.54
C LEU A 79 9.96 7.92 0.83
N ALA A 80 9.31 8.84 1.55
CA ALA A 80 8.94 10.17 1.03
C ALA A 80 10.14 11.04 0.62
N LYS A 81 11.34 10.76 1.15
CA LYS A 81 12.58 11.51 0.88
C LYS A 81 13.51 10.77 -0.09
N PHE A 82 13.13 9.57 -0.54
CA PHE A 82 14.00 8.72 -1.35
C PHE A 82 13.90 9.10 -2.84
N GLN A 83 14.97 9.71 -3.36
CA GLN A 83 15.04 10.27 -4.72
C GLN A 83 14.83 9.24 -5.85
N ASP A 84 15.31 8.01 -5.68
CA ASP A 84 15.07 6.88 -6.62
C ASP A 84 13.82 6.06 -6.24
N GLY A 85 13.12 6.44 -5.18
CA GLY A 85 11.96 5.72 -4.68
C GLY A 85 10.74 5.84 -5.59
N ALA A 86 10.61 6.94 -6.34
CA ALA A 86 9.41 7.23 -7.13
C ALA A 86 9.09 6.15 -8.17
N ASN A 87 10.06 5.71 -8.96
CA ASN A 87 9.85 4.67 -9.99
C ASN A 87 9.59 3.29 -9.36
N ASP A 88 10.30 2.95 -8.29
CA ASP A 88 10.11 1.69 -7.57
C ASP A 88 8.74 1.61 -6.90
N ILE A 89 8.31 2.73 -6.34
CA ILE A 89 6.98 2.93 -5.78
C ILE A 89 5.96 2.79 -6.92
N GLU A 90 6.03 3.58 -7.99
CA GLU A 90 5.07 3.49 -9.10
C GLU A 90 4.91 2.05 -9.62
N HIS A 91 6.03 1.36 -9.82
CA HIS A 91 6.01 -0.04 -10.23
C HIS A 91 5.33 -0.93 -9.19
N TYR A 92 5.68 -0.82 -7.90
CA TYR A 92 5.03 -1.55 -6.82
C TYR A 92 3.51 -1.34 -6.82
N TYR A 93 3.03 -0.11 -6.94
CA TYR A 93 1.59 0.19 -6.91
C TYR A 93 0.85 -0.34 -8.12
N LYS A 94 1.54 -0.52 -9.25
CA LYS A 94 0.98 -1.15 -10.45
C LYS A 94 0.83 -2.66 -10.29
N ILE A 95 1.77 -3.33 -9.62
CA ILE A 95 1.82 -4.80 -9.54
C ILE A 95 1.19 -5.36 -8.27
N ALA A 96 1.26 -4.65 -7.15
CA ALA A 96 0.83 -5.14 -5.85
C ALA A 96 -0.67 -5.48 -5.77
N PRO A 97 -1.59 -4.71 -6.37
CA PRO A 97 -3.02 -5.06 -6.40
C PRO A 97 -3.27 -6.38 -7.14
N ASP A 98 -2.58 -6.62 -8.26
CA ASP A 98 -2.69 -7.86 -9.03
C ASP A 98 -2.15 -9.05 -8.23
N ILE A 99 -0.99 -8.89 -7.59
CA ILE A 99 -0.40 -9.89 -6.70
C ILE A 99 -1.37 -10.25 -5.56
N VAL A 100 -1.91 -9.25 -4.85
CA VAL A 100 -2.87 -9.48 -3.76
C VAL A 100 -4.15 -10.17 -4.26
N SER A 101 -4.66 -9.77 -5.41
CA SER A 101 -5.83 -10.42 -6.03
C SER A 101 -5.57 -11.90 -6.32
N LYS A 102 -4.39 -12.23 -6.86
CA LYS A 102 -3.98 -13.62 -7.12
C LYS A 102 -3.75 -14.42 -5.85
N ILE A 103 -3.15 -13.81 -4.82
CA ILE A 103 -3.00 -14.43 -3.49
C ILE A 103 -4.38 -14.77 -2.92
N ASN A 104 -5.31 -13.82 -2.94
CA ASN A 104 -6.68 -14.00 -2.44
C ASN A 104 -7.47 -15.06 -3.21
N SER A 105 -7.17 -15.25 -4.49
CA SER A 105 -7.81 -16.26 -5.34
C SER A 105 -7.14 -17.64 -5.25
N SER A 106 -5.97 -17.73 -4.60
CA SER A 106 -5.22 -18.98 -4.46
C SER A 106 -5.74 -19.81 -3.30
N SER A 107 -5.76 -21.14 -3.46
CA SER A 107 -6.05 -22.08 -2.38
C SER A 107 -5.01 -22.06 -1.26
N ASN A 108 -3.79 -21.60 -1.56
CA ASN A 108 -2.68 -21.54 -0.61
C ASN A 108 -2.50 -20.13 -0.02
N LYS A 109 -3.56 -19.32 -0.02
CA LYS A 109 -3.55 -17.94 0.48
C LYS A 109 -2.87 -17.83 1.84
N ASP A 110 -3.29 -18.66 2.78
CA ASP A 110 -2.78 -18.65 4.15
C ASP A 110 -1.27 -18.88 4.21
N GLU A 111 -0.76 -19.86 3.47
CA GLU A 111 0.67 -20.16 3.44
C GLU A 111 1.47 -19.01 2.82
N ILE A 112 0.97 -18.43 1.72
CA ILE A 112 1.64 -17.32 1.04
C ILE A 112 1.68 -16.08 1.93
N LEU A 113 0.58 -15.73 2.58
CA LEU A 113 0.52 -14.57 3.48
C LEU A 113 1.36 -14.80 4.75
N ASN A 114 1.40 -16.02 5.30
CA ASN A 114 2.31 -16.39 6.38
C ASN A 114 3.78 -16.24 5.96
N ASN A 115 4.14 -16.63 4.74
CA ASN A 115 5.48 -16.46 4.21
C ASN A 115 5.83 -14.98 4.02
N ILE A 116 4.91 -14.16 3.48
CA ILE A 116 5.11 -12.72 3.37
C ILE A 116 5.36 -12.11 4.76
N TYR A 117 4.56 -12.48 5.76
CA TYR A 117 4.76 -11.95 7.12
C TYR A 117 6.14 -12.28 7.69
N ASN A 118 6.54 -13.55 7.61
CA ASN A 118 7.79 -14.02 8.22
C ASN A 118 9.04 -13.63 7.44
N GLN A 119 8.96 -13.58 6.10
CA GLN A 119 10.12 -13.36 5.23
C GLN A 119 10.24 -11.92 4.71
N LEU A 120 9.17 -11.14 4.74
CA LEU A 120 9.16 -9.73 4.33
C LEU A 120 8.96 -8.80 5.53
N ILE A 121 7.84 -8.93 6.24
CA ILE A 121 7.43 -7.93 7.25
C ILE A 121 8.37 -7.93 8.46
N ILE A 122 8.58 -9.08 9.10
CA ILE A 122 9.48 -9.20 10.27
C ILE A 122 10.90 -8.70 9.96
N PRO A 123 11.59 -9.16 8.90
CA PRO A 123 12.94 -8.70 8.61
C PRO A 123 12.98 -7.24 8.19
N CYS A 124 11.98 -6.72 7.46
CA CYS A 124 11.89 -5.27 7.18
C CYS A 124 11.81 -4.45 8.47
N ILE A 125 10.97 -4.84 9.43
CA ILE A 125 10.84 -4.16 10.72
C ILE A 125 12.17 -4.16 11.45
N SER A 126 12.83 -5.31 11.54
CA SER A 126 14.14 -5.40 12.20
C SER A 126 15.19 -4.50 11.53
N LEU A 127 15.19 -4.40 10.20
CA LEU A 127 16.10 -3.50 9.48
C LEU A 127 15.77 -2.02 9.76
N ILE A 128 14.48 -1.66 9.82
CA ILE A 128 14.02 -0.30 10.13
C ILE A 128 14.41 0.09 11.56
N GLU A 129 14.23 -0.80 12.54
CA GLU A 129 14.63 -0.58 13.93
C GLU A 129 16.14 -0.36 14.05
N ASN A 130 16.94 -1.07 13.25
CA ASN A 130 18.38 -0.88 13.15
C ASN A 130 18.79 0.34 12.31
N LYS A 131 17.83 1.15 11.84
CA LYS A 131 18.04 2.32 10.95
C LYS A 131 18.72 1.96 9.62
N GLU A 132 18.64 0.68 9.22
CA GLU A 132 19.17 0.15 7.96
C GLU A 132 18.16 0.29 6.82
N PHE A 133 17.70 1.53 6.63
CA PHE A 133 16.61 1.88 5.72
C PHE A 133 16.85 1.46 4.26
N ASP A 134 18.06 1.61 3.75
CA ASP A 134 18.42 1.19 2.38
C ASP A 134 18.27 -0.33 2.18
N LYS A 135 18.64 -1.12 3.19
CA LYS A 135 18.47 -2.59 3.16
C LYS A 135 17.00 -2.96 3.25
N ALA A 136 16.21 -2.27 4.08
CA ALA A 136 14.77 -2.49 4.18
C ALA A 136 14.07 -2.23 2.84
N HIS A 137 14.41 -1.14 2.14
CA HIS A 137 13.91 -0.84 0.80
C HIS A 137 14.26 -1.94 -0.21
N LYS A 138 15.55 -2.33 -0.27
CA LYS A 138 16.02 -3.38 -1.18
C LYS A 138 15.35 -4.73 -0.93
N LEU A 139 15.18 -5.11 0.34
CA LEU A 139 14.49 -6.33 0.73
C LEU A 139 13.04 -6.29 0.23
N TYR A 140 12.34 -5.19 0.50
CA TYR A 140 10.94 -5.02 0.11
C TYR A 140 10.74 -5.10 -1.41
N LYS A 141 11.59 -4.39 -2.16
CA LYS A 141 11.60 -4.40 -3.62
C LYS A 141 11.86 -5.80 -4.18
N ASN A 142 12.92 -6.46 -3.73
CA ASN A 142 13.30 -7.78 -4.24
C ASN A 142 12.20 -8.81 -3.97
N TYR A 143 11.61 -8.80 -2.78
CA TYR A 143 10.52 -9.72 -2.45
C TYR A 143 9.27 -9.47 -3.30
N THR A 144 8.90 -8.20 -3.54
CA THR A 144 7.77 -7.87 -4.41
C THR A 144 8.01 -8.38 -5.83
N LEU A 145 9.21 -8.20 -6.38
CA LEU A 145 9.57 -8.72 -7.71
C LEU A 145 9.55 -10.25 -7.77
N GLN A 146 9.95 -10.93 -6.68
CA GLN A 146 9.85 -12.39 -6.59
C GLN A 146 8.39 -12.85 -6.61
N LEU A 147 7.51 -12.19 -5.86
CA LEU A 147 6.07 -12.47 -5.89
C LEU A 147 5.48 -12.21 -7.29
N GLU A 148 5.85 -11.10 -7.92
CA GLU A 148 5.40 -10.78 -9.27
C GLU A 148 5.77 -11.89 -10.25
N LYS A 149 7.02 -12.39 -10.17
CA LYS A 149 7.48 -13.50 -11.00
C LYS A 149 6.73 -14.80 -10.70
N TYR A 150 6.57 -15.14 -9.42
CA TYR A 150 5.83 -16.33 -8.98
C TYR A 150 4.40 -16.37 -9.51
N PHE A 151 3.75 -15.22 -9.63
CA PHE A 151 2.38 -15.09 -10.12
C PHE A 151 2.26 -14.78 -11.63
N LYS A 152 3.39 -14.68 -12.35
CA LYS A 152 3.43 -14.54 -13.82
C LYS A 152 3.67 -15.88 -14.53
N GLU A 153 4.26 -16.85 -13.84
CA GLU A 153 4.45 -18.24 -14.32
C GLU A 153 3.20 -19.09 -14.07
#